data_AF-A0A6I0E4S7-F1
#
_entry.id   AF-A0A6I0E4S7-F1
#
_cell.length_a   1.000
_cell.length_b   1.000
_cell.length_c   1.000
_cell.angle_alpha   90.00
_cell.angle_beta   90.00
_cell.angle_gamma   90.00
#
_symmetry.space_group_name_H-M   'P 1'
#
loop_
_entity.id
_entity.type
_entity.pdbx_description
1 polymer ?
#
loop_
_entity_poly.entity_id
_entity_poly.type
_entity_poly.pdbx_seq_one_letter_code
_entity_poly.pdbx_strand_id
1 'polypeptide(L)'
;MGITKPYKRIYRPVNPILPNAAYSSWAYIIDKDYCKSGHSYVRAFLLILEDLKKLFEYIEPSTESFNSFSFRIHELFMRTCIEIEANFKAVLIENGYEPDIDRFNNPIYNIRVYKKVNNSHHLSDYEVGLPQWATSDLIKFKPFGAWTHDNQPLDWYQAYNMSKHDRHDNFRYANLGNLLQAVSGLLCLIHSQFRGEDFSPSDMGISAGGYDFYDMESSTGGVFRIMEPSNWTQEELYDFDWSVLKKEEVRFQTYDYNK
;
A
#
# COMPACT_ATOMS: atom_id res chain seq x y z
N MET A 1 15.21 -4.11 -22.06
CA MET A 1 14.11 -3.41 -22.77
C MET A 1 12.99 -3.28 -21.76
N GLY A 2 12.48 -2.06 -21.56
CA GLY A 2 11.48 -1.82 -20.50
C GLY A 2 10.11 -2.36 -20.86
N ILE A 3 9.16 -2.18 -19.95
CA ILE A 3 7.82 -2.75 -20.06
C ILE A 3 6.90 -1.84 -20.88
N THR A 4 6.42 -2.33 -22.02
CA THR A 4 5.67 -1.52 -23.01
C THR A 4 4.19 -1.34 -22.71
N LYS A 5 3.62 -2.07 -21.73
CA LYS A 5 2.25 -1.92 -21.26
C LYS A 5 2.19 -2.00 -19.74
N PRO A 6 1.47 -1.10 -19.05
CA PRO A 6 1.34 -1.15 -17.61
C PRO A 6 0.61 -2.43 -17.16
N TYR A 7 1.02 -2.95 -16.00
CA TYR A 7 0.32 -4.05 -15.35
C TYR A 7 -0.90 -3.54 -14.58
N LYS A 8 -1.95 -4.35 -14.50
CA LYS A 8 -3.16 -4.01 -13.72
C LYS A 8 -2.84 -3.88 -12.23
N ARG A 9 -3.25 -2.76 -11.64
CA ARG A 9 -3.00 -2.40 -10.23
C ARG A 9 -1.53 -2.32 -9.84
N ILE A 10 -0.59 -2.15 -10.75
CA ILE A 10 0.84 -2.06 -10.38
C ILE A 10 1.37 -0.72 -10.85
N TYR A 11 1.67 0.17 -9.91
CA TYR A 11 2.45 1.36 -10.21
C TYR A 11 3.93 0.98 -10.32
N ARG A 12 4.58 1.51 -11.36
CA ARG A 12 6.02 1.51 -11.54
C ARG A 12 6.41 2.85 -12.16
N PRO A 13 7.61 3.38 -11.85
CA PRO A 13 8.08 4.59 -12.49
C PRO A 13 8.21 4.39 -14.01
N VAL A 14 7.77 5.39 -14.76
CA VAL A 14 7.98 5.48 -16.20
C VAL A 14 9.42 5.91 -16.46
N ASN A 15 10.03 5.34 -17.50
CA ASN A 15 11.35 5.74 -17.96
C ASN A 15 11.39 7.26 -18.22
N PRO A 16 12.17 8.04 -17.46
CA PRO A 16 12.11 9.50 -17.50
C PRO A 16 12.62 10.10 -18.81
N ILE A 17 13.32 9.30 -19.63
CA ILE A 17 13.86 9.73 -20.93
C ILE A 17 12.76 9.76 -22.00
N LEU A 18 11.62 9.10 -21.77
CA LEU A 18 10.55 9.04 -22.75
C LEU A 18 9.84 10.38 -22.97
N PRO A 19 9.36 10.63 -24.20
CA PRO A 19 8.40 11.69 -24.45
C PRO A 19 7.17 11.54 -23.54
N ASN A 20 6.66 12.65 -23.02
CA ASN A 20 5.49 12.66 -22.14
C ASN A 20 5.62 11.79 -20.87
N ALA A 21 6.84 11.50 -20.39
CA ALA A 21 7.06 10.67 -19.19
C ALA A 21 6.28 11.19 -17.98
N ALA A 22 6.25 12.51 -17.74
CA ALA A 22 5.52 13.12 -16.63
C ALA A 22 3.99 12.93 -16.70
N TYR A 23 3.41 12.94 -17.91
CA TYR A 23 1.99 12.63 -18.09
C TYR A 23 1.74 11.12 -17.96
N SER A 24 2.63 10.32 -18.56
CA SER A 24 2.55 8.86 -18.54
C SER A 24 2.79 8.27 -17.15
N SER A 25 3.39 8.99 -16.20
CA SER A 25 3.67 8.48 -14.85
C SER A 25 2.45 8.36 -13.94
N TRP A 26 1.29 8.92 -14.34
CA TRP A 26 0.07 8.88 -13.52
C TRP A 26 -1.20 8.65 -14.35
N ALA A 27 -1.26 9.14 -15.59
CA ALA A 27 -2.51 9.19 -16.34
C ALA A 27 -3.12 7.82 -16.70
N TYR A 28 -2.34 6.74 -16.67
CA TYR A 28 -2.87 5.38 -16.87
C TYR A 28 -3.57 4.83 -15.63
N ILE A 29 -3.23 5.33 -14.43
CA ILE A 29 -3.76 4.85 -13.14
C ILE A 29 -5.26 5.16 -13.02
N ILE A 30 -5.69 6.30 -13.58
CA ILE A 30 -7.08 6.74 -13.57
C ILE A 30 -7.93 6.11 -14.69
N ASP A 31 -7.33 5.28 -15.55
CA ASP A 31 -8.08 4.60 -16.60
C ASP A 31 -8.99 3.51 -16.02
N LYS A 32 -10.21 3.41 -16.54
CA LYS A 32 -11.21 2.42 -16.12
C LYS A 32 -10.75 0.95 -16.24
N ASP A 33 -9.81 0.66 -17.17
CA ASP A 33 -9.34 -0.70 -17.40
C ASP A 33 -8.08 -1.04 -16.57
N TYR A 34 -7.52 -0.06 -15.85
CA TYR A 34 -6.35 -0.27 -14.98
C TYR A 34 -6.67 -1.18 -13.80
N CYS A 35 -7.84 -0.99 -13.18
CA CYS A 35 -8.31 -1.80 -12.07
C CYS A 35 -9.83 -1.76 -11.92
N LYS A 36 -10.40 -2.79 -11.30
CA LYS A 36 -11.81 -2.79 -10.88
C LYS A 36 -11.96 -2.12 -9.51
N SER A 37 -12.81 -1.10 -9.41
CA SER A 37 -13.18 -0.51 -8.11
C SER A 37 -12.02 0.11 -7.30
N GLY A 38 -10.96 0.64 -7.94
CA GLY A 38 -9.83 1.30 -7.26
C GLY A 38 -10.26 2.36 -6.22
N HIS A 39 -11.18 3.25 -6.64
CA HIS A 39 -11.88 4.23 -5.82
C HIS A 39 -12.39 3.67 -4.46
N SER A 40 -12.92 2.43 -4.45
CA SER A 40 -13.46 1.81 -3.24
C SER A 40 -12.37 1.47 -2.23
N TYR A 41 -11.22 0.97 -2.70
CA TYR A 41 -10.09 0.62 -1.85
C TYR A 41 -9.41 1.87 -1.27
N VAL A 42 -9.23 2.89 -2.11
CA VAL A 42 -8.69 4.18 -1.65
C VAL A 42 -9.63 4.83 -0.64
N ARG A 43 -10.94 4.80 -0.87
CA ARG A 43 -11.93 5.31 0.09
C ARG A 43 -11.89 4.55 1.42
N ALA A 44 -11.77 3.23 1.40
CA ALA A 44 -11.65 2.44 2.63
C ALA A 44 -10.40 2.83 3.44
N PHE A 45 -9.27 3.04 2.76
CA PHE A 45 -8.04 3.53 3.38
C PHE A 45 -8.22 4.95 3.98
N LEU A 46 -8.83 5.88 3.26
CA LEU A 46 -9.10 7.23 3.77
C LEU A 46 -9.97 7.22 5.04
N LEU A 47 -10.98 6.36 5.10
CA LEU A 47 -11.81 6.19 6.31
C LEU A 47 -11.01 5.61 7.48
N ILE A 48 -10.07 4.70 7.22
CA ILE A 48 -9.14 4.20 8.25
C ILE A 48 -8.26 5.33 8.78
N LEU A 49 -7.77 6.22 7.90
CA LEU A 49 -6.98 7.38 8.32
C LEU A 49 -7.80 8.37 9.15
N GLU A 50 -9.07 8.59 8.83
CA GLU A 50 -9.96 9.43 9.64
C GLU A 50 -10.15 8.84 11.05
N ASP A 51 -10.37 7.53 11.16
CA ASP A 51 -10.49 6.86 12.45
C ASP A 51 -9.17 6.86 13.24
N LEU A 52 -8.03 6.79 12.54
CA LEU A 52 -6.71 6.94 13.16
C LEU A 52 -6.49 8.36 13.69
N LYS A 53 -6.87 9.40 12.94
CA LYS A 53 -6.81 10.80 13.40
C LYS A 53 -7.63 11.00 14.68
N LYS A 54 -8.85 10.44 14.74
CA LYS A 54 -9.68 10.46 15.96
C LYS A 54 -9.01 9.75 17.13
N LEU A 55 -8.28 8.66 16.89
CA LEU A 55 -7.53 7.97 17.94
C LEU A 55 -6.42 8.88 18.49
N PHE A 56 -5.73 9.62 17.62
CA PHE A 56 -4.67 10.54 18.02
C PHE A 56 -5.16 11.69 18.89
N GLU A 57 -6.45 12.08 18.83
CA GLU A 57 -7.04 13.05 19.79
C GLU A 57 -6.88 12.61 21.26
N TYR A 58 -6.69 11.30 21.52
CA TYR A 58 -6.54 10.74 22.86
C TYR A 58 -5.13 10.23 23.15
N ILE A 59 -4.39 9.79 22.13
CA ILE A 59 -3.10 9.11 22.28
C ILE A 59 -2.10 9.71 21.30
N GLU A 60 -1.07 10.38 21.83
CA GLU A 60 0.07 10.84 21.03
C GLU A 60 0.74 9.64 20.34
N PRO A 61 0.99 9.67 19.02
CA PRO A 61 1.80 8.67 18.35
C PRO A 61 3.27 8.80 18.74
N SER A 62 3.67 8.12 19.81
CA SER A 62 5.02 8.14 20.38
C SER A 62 5.44 6.72 20.75
N THR A 63 6.74 6.48 20.90
CA THR A 63 7.25 5.15 21.27
C THR A 63 6.69 4.66 22.61
N GLU A 64 6.40 5.57 23.53
CA GLU A 64 5.85 5.34 24.85
C GLU A 64 4.41 4.79 24.78
N SER A 65 3.64 5.22 23.78
CA SER A 65 2.24 4.84 23.60
C SER A 65 2.05 3.60 22.72
N PHE A 66 3.12 3.03 22.14
CA PHE A 66 2.99 1.87 21.23
C PHE A 66 2.35 0.65 21.88
N ASN A 67 2.57 0.46 23.18
CA ASN A 67 1.98 -0.64 23.93
C ASN A 67 0.54 -0.36 24.41
N SER A 68 -0.01 0.83 24.13
CA SER A 68 -1.41 1.13 24.44
C SER A 68 -2.33 0.27 23.58
N PHE A 69 -3.28 -0.41 24.23
CA PHE A 69 -4.31 -1.22 23.57
C PHE A 69 -5.69 -0.84 24.11
N SER A 70 -6.70 -0.90 23.26
CA SER A 70 -8.08 -0.59 23.62
C SER A 70 -9.02 -1.25 22.62
N PHE A 71 -10.31 -1.29 22.91
CA PHE A 71 -11.27 -1.86 21.95
C PHE A 71 -11.33 -1.07 20.65
N ARG A 72 -11.05 0.24 20.69
CA ARG A 72 -10.98 1.10 19.50
C ARG A 72 -9.74 0.82 18.66
N ILE A 73 -8.59 0.62 19.31
CA ILE A 73 -7.35 0.21 18.62
C ILE A 73 -7.54 -1.16 17.98
N HIS A 74 -8.10 -2.11 18.72
CA HIS A 74 -8.37 -3.44 18.19
C HIS A 74 -9.33 -3.43 17.00
N GLU A 75 -10.46 -2.72 17.10
CA GLU A 75 -11.42 -2.58 16.00
C GLU A 75 -10.75 -2.03 14.73
N LEU A 76 -9.99 -0.94 14.87
CA LEU A 76 -9.30 -0.30 13.75
C LEU A 76 -8.19 -1.19 13.18
N PHE A 77 -7.45 -1.90 14.04
CA PHE A 77 -6.41 -2.83 13.62
C PHE A 77 -6.97 -4.00 12.82
N MET A 78 -8.08 -4.60 13.27
CA MET A 78 -8.76 -5.66 12.52
C MET A 78 -9.24 -5.18 11.15
N ARG A 79 -9.94 -4.03 11.10
CA ARG A 79 -10.41 -3.44 9.84
C ARG A 79 -9.24 -3.18 8.88
N THR A 80 -8.15 -2.63 9.39
CA THR A 80 -6.94 -2.35 8.58
C THR A 80 -6.36 -3.63 7.98
N CYS A 81 -6.18 -4.68 8.78
CA CYS A 81 -5.63 -5.95 8.28
C CYS A 81 -6.56 -6.63 7.26
N ILE A 82 -7.88 -6.57 7.45
CA ILE A 82 -8.86 -7.07 6.48
C ILE A 82 -8.75 -6.32 5.15
N GLU A 83 -8.61 -5.00 5.18
CA GLU A 83 -8.42 -4.19 3.97
C GLU A 83 -7.09 -4.48 3.26
N ILE A 84 -6.03 -4.77 4.00
CA ILE A 84 -4.74 -5.23 3.43
C ILE A 84 -4.94 -6.55 2.68
N GLU A 85 -5.58 -7.55 3.32
CA GLU A 85 -5.84 -8.85 2.68
C GLU A 85 -6.73 -8.71 1.43
N ALA A 86 -7.72 -7.81 1.47
CA ALA A 86 -8.59 -7.52 0.33
C ALA A 86 -7.80 -6.91 -0.84
N ASN A 87 -6.92 -5.93 -0.58
CA ASN A 87 -6.05 -5.34 -1.59
C ASN A 87 -5.11 -6.37 -2.21
N PHE A 88 -4.46 -7.21 -1.41
CA PHE A 88 -3.59 -8.27 -1.94
C PHE A 88 -4.36 -9.24 -2.84
N LYS A 89 -5.56 -9.67 -2.42
CA LYS A 89 -6.42 -10.53 -3.24
C LYS A 89 -6.80 -9.85 -4.55
N ALA A 90 -7.15 -8.56 -4.52
CA ALA A 90 -7.51 -7.81 -5.72
C ALA A 90 -6.36 -7.74 -6.74
N VAL A 91 -5.14 -7.45 -6.27
CA VAL A 91 -3.93 -7.47 -7.09
C VAL A 91 -3.72 -8.83 -7.74
N LEU A 92 -3.76 -9.91 -6.96
CA LEU A 92 -3.54 -11.27 -7.45
C LEU A 92 -4.61 -11.72 -8.45
N ILE A 93 -5.89 -11.50 -8.13
CA ILE A 93 -7.04 -11.91 -8.96
C ILE A 93 -7.04 -11.16 -10.30
N GLU A 94 -6.82 -9.84 -10.30
CA GLU A 94 -6.84 -9.07 -11.56
C GLU A 94 -5.65 -9.36 -12.47
N ASN A 95 -4.61 -9.97 -11.93
CA ASN A 95 -3.44 -10.46 -12.67
C ASN A 95 -3.48 -11.97 -12.97
N GLY A 96 -4.61 -12.63 -12.72
CA GLY A 96 -4.81 -14.04 -13.10
C GLY A 96 -4.03 -15.04 -12.26
N TYR A 97 -3.72 -14.70 -11.00
CA TYR A 97 -3.12 -15.65 -10.07
C TYR A 97 -4.09 -16.80 -9.76
N GLU A 98 -3.58 -18.03 -9.80
CA GLU A 98 -4.33 -19.23 -9.46
C GLU A 98 -3.85 -19.76 -8.10
N PRO A 99 -4.60 -19.51 -7.01
CA PRO A 99 -4.21 -20.00 -5.69
C PRO A 99 -4.39 -21.52 -5.60
N ASP A 100 -3.52 -22.15 -4.81
CA ASP A 100 -3.73 -23.52 -4.38
C ASP A 100 -5.10 -23.65 -3.66
N ILE A 101 -5.73 -24.82 -3.79
CA ILE A 101 -6.98 -25.13 -3.11
C ILE A 101 -6.73 -25.94 -1.83
N ASP A 102 -7.51 -25.67 -0.80
CA ASP A 102 -7.49 -26.48 0.42
C ASP A 102 -8.28 -27.79 0.26
N ARG A 103 -8.26 -28.62 1.32
CA ARG A 103 -9.00 -29.89 1.37
C ARG A 103 -10.53 -29.75 1.22
N PHE A 104 -11.06 -28.54 1.31
CA PHE A 104 -12.48 -28.20 1.20
C PHE A 104 -12.78 -27.43 -0.10
N ASN A 105 -11.85 -27.40 -1.06
CA ASN A 105 -11.98 -26.72 -2.34
C ASN A 105 -12.11 -25.20 -2.23
N ASN A 106 -11.55 -24.59 -1.17
CA ASN A 106 -11.45 -23.14 -1.03
C ASN A 106 -10.07 -22.64 -1.50
N PRO A 107 -10.00 -21.48 -2.18
CA PRO A 107 -8.73 -20.88 -2.56
C PRO A 107 -7.94 -20.42 -1.33
N ILE A 108 -6.68 -20.82 -1.26
CA ILE A 108 -5.78 -20.50 -0.15
C ILE A 108 -5.15 -19.13 -0.41
N TYR A 109 -5.56 -18.15 0.39
CA TYR A 109 -4.89 -16.87 0.50
C TYR A 109 -4.31 -16.71 1.90
N ASN A 110 -2.99 -16.59 1.99
CA ASN A 110 -2.26 -16.41 3.24
C ASN A 110 -1.05 -15.51 3.01
N ILE A 111 -0.32 -15.19 4.08
CA ILE A 111 0.81 -14.27 4.01
C ILE A 111 1.93 -14.70 3.05
N ARG A 112 2.11 -16.02 2.82
CA ARG A 112 3.11 -16.52 1.86
C ARG A 112 2.69 -16.21 0.42
N VAL A 113 1.40 -16.34 0.14
CA VAL A 113 0.81 -15.92 -1.15
C VAL A 113 0.93 -14.41 -1.32
N TYR A 114 0.60 -13.64 -0.29
CA TYR A 114 0.70 -12.17 -0.34
C TYR A 114 2.14 -11.66 -0.53
N LYS A 115 3.14 -12.36 0.02
CA LYS A 115 4.56 -12.02 -0.19
C LYS A 115 4.94 -12.00 -1.68
N LYS A 116 4.26 -12.74 -2.57
CA LYS A 116 4.50 -12.69 -4.03
C LYS A 116 4.31 -11.28 -4.61
N VAL A 117 3.41 -10.48 -4.03
CA VAL A 117 3.14 -9.09 -4.46
C VAL A 117 4.34 -8.19 -4.22
N ASN A 118 5.24 -8.55 -3.29
CA ASN A 118 6.50 -7.83 -3.07
C ASN A 118 7.34 -7.73 -4.36
N ASN A 119 7.36 -8.79 -5.18
CA ASN A 119 8.20 -8.85 -6.37
C ASN A 119 7.77 -7.84 -7.45
N SER A 120 6.49 -7.48 -7.49
CA SER A 120 5.98 -6.57 -8.50
C SER A 120 5.90 -5.12 -8.03
N HIS A 121 5.72 -4.91 -6.72
CA HIS A 121 5.47 -3.60 -6.09
C HIS A 121 6.63 -3.07 -5.25
N HIS A 122 7.67 -3.88 -4.97
CA HIS A 122 8.81 -3.54 -4.11
C HIS A 122 8.39 -3.10 -2.69
N LEU A 123 7.37 -3.77 -2.12
CA LEU A 123 6.74 -3.37 -0.86
C LEU A 123 7.73 -3.28 0.31
N SER A 124 8.74 -4.15 0.34
CA SER A 124 9.78 -4.19 1.36
C SER A 124 10.71 -2.98 1.36
N ASP A 125 10.77 -2.25 0.24
CA ASP A 125 11.66 -1.10 0.05
C ASP A 125 10.99 0.24 0.41
N TYR A 126 9.68 0.23 0.70
CA TYR A 126 8.99 1.42 1.19
C TYR A 126 9.35 1.74 2.65
N GLU A 127 9.47 3.03 2.94
CA GLU A 127 9.55 3.57 4.29
C GLU A 127 8.42 4.59 4.49
N VAL A 128 7.77 4.52 5.65
CA VAL A 128 6.67 5.42 6.03
C VAL A 128 7.07 6.19 7.28
N GLY A 129 6.93 7.51 7.24
CA GLY A 129 7.21 8.41 8.36
C GLY A 129 5.91 8.93 8.97
N LEU A 130 5.77 8.87 10.28
CA LEU A 130 4.70 9.55 11.01
C LEU A 130 5.27 10.75 11.77
N PRO A 131 4.88 11.99 11.43
CA PRO A 131 5.26 13.18 12.18
C PRO A 131 4.81 13.11 13.64
N GLN A 132 5.75 13.23 14.57
CA GLN A 132 5.47 13.41 15.99
C GLN A 132 5.07 14.85 16.27
N TRP A 133 4.07 15.06 17.13
CA TRP A 133 3.58 16.41 17.41
C TRP A 133 4.54 17.19 18.29
N ALA A 134 5.21 16.51 19.22
CA ALA A 134 6.09 17.14 20.20
C ALA A 134 7.44 17.58 19.62
N THR A 135 8.08 16.75 18.80
CA THR A 135 9.46 17.01 18.31
C THR A 135 9.53 17.34 16.83
N SER A 136 8.43 17.16 16.09
CA SER A 136 8.42 17.19 14.63
C SER A 136 9.32 16.13 13.97
N ASP A 137 9.89 15.17 14.70
CA ASP A 137 10.63 14.04 14.11
C ASP A 137 9.68 13.02 13.48
N LEU A 138 10.19 12.23 12.52
CA LEU A 138 9.46 11.13 11.93
C LEU A 138 9.70 9.82 12.69
N ILE A 139 8.62 9.21 13.17
CA ILE A 139 8.65 7.78 13.52
C ILE A 139 8.60 7.00 12.22
N LYS A 140 9.64 6.21 11.97
CA LYS A 140 9.82 5.47 10.72
C LYS A 140 9.32 4.04 10.84
N PHE A 141 8.57 3.60 9.85
CA PHE A 141 8.00 2.26 9.73
C PHE A 141 8.42 1.62 8.40
N LYS A 142 8.80 0.33 8.47
CA LYS A 142 9.04 -0.54 7.32
C LYS A 142 8.13 -1.76 7.40
N PRO A 143 6.83 -1.60 7.10
CA PRO A 143 5.81 -2.60 7.41
C PRO A 143 6.03 -3.94 6.72
N PHE A 144 6.72 -3.95 5.57
CA PHE A 144 7.08 -5.15 4.81
C PHE A 144 8.59 -5.43 4.80
N GLY A 145 9.39 -4.75 5.63
CA GLY A 145 10.86 -4.85 5.60
C GLY A 145 11.38 -6.27 5.81
N ALA A 146 10.70 -7.09 6.62
CA ALA A 146 11.08 -8.48 6.85
C ALA A 146 10.99 -9.36 5.58
N TRP A 147 10.25 -8.94 4.55
CA TRP A 147 10.16 -9.69 3.30
C TRP A 147 11.43 -9.65 2.45
N THR A 148 12.39 -8.77 2.76
CA THR A 148 13.76 -8.80 2.19
C THR A 148 14.51 -10.10 2.50
N HIS A 149 14.12 -10.79 3.57
CA HIS A 149 14.70 -12.05 3.99
C HIS A 149 13.71 -13.20 3.79
N ASP A 150 14.25 -14.37 3.43
CA ASP A 150 13.44 -15.58 3.35
C ASP A 150 13.02 -16.03 4.76
N ASN A 151 11.77 -16.51 4.86
CA ASN A 151 11.18 -17.07 6.08
C ASN A 151 11.01 -16.13 7.29
N GLN A 152 11.24 -14.82 7.16
CA GLN A 152 10.90 -13.90 8.25
C GLN A 152 9.41 -13.51 8.23
N PRO A 153 8.69 -13.66 9.35
CA PRO A 153 7.30 -13.24 9.46
C PRO A 153 7.19 -11.72 9.60
N LEU A 154 5.99 -11.19 9.34
CA LEU A 154 5.63 -9.83 9.72
C LEU A 154 5.03 -9.85 11.12
N ASP A 155 5.67 -9.20 12.08
CA ASP A 155 5.24 -9.20 13.48
C ASP A 155 3.81 -8.67 13.66
N TRP A 156 3.47 -7.57 12.97
CA TRP A 156 2.12 -7.00 13.00
C TRP A 156 1.08 -7.97 12.42
N TYR A 157 1.43 -8.75 11.40
CA TYR A 157 0.49 -9.74 10.83
C TYR A 157 0.33 -10.96 11.73
N GLN A 158 1.40 -11.36 12.45
CA GLN A 158 1.29 -12.38 13.50
C GLN A 158 0.39 -11.90 14.64
N ALA A 159 0.57 -10.67 15.10
CA ALA A 159 -0.27 -10.04 16.11
C ALA A 159 -1.74 -9.97 15.68
N TYR A 160 -2.01 -9.68 14.41
CA TYR A 160 -3.36 -9.74 13.84
C TYR A 160 -3.96 -11.14 13.95
N ASN A 161 -3.25 -12.18 13.49
CA ASN A 161 -3.74 -13.55 13.57
C ASN A 161 -3.99 -14.00 15.03
N MET A 162 -3.09 -13.66 15.96
CA MET A 162 -3.27 -13.98 17.38
C MET A 162 -4.49 -13.27 17.98
N SER A 163 -4.67 -11.98 17.67
CA SER A 163 -5.78 -11.18 18.19
C SER A 163 -7.13 -11.58 17.59
N LYS A 164 -7.14 -12.11 16.35
CA LYS A 164 -8.34 -12.61 15.66
C LYS A 164 -8.90 -13.89 16.29
N HIS A 165 -8.03 -14.82 16.69
CA HIS A 165 -8.43 -16.13 17.16
C HIS A 165 -8.60 -16.24 18.68
N ASP A 166 -7.91 -15.40 19.45
CA ASP A 166 -7.90 -15.49 20.91
C ASP A 166 -7.89 -14.10 21.56
N ARG A 167 -9.07 -13.48 21.57
CA ARG A 167 -9.26 -12.13 22.13
C ARG A 167 -9.05 -12.07 23.65
N HIS A 168 -9.20 -13.18 24.38
CA HIS A 168 -9.10 -13.13 25.84
C HIS A 168 -7.64 -12.97 26.29
N ASP A 169 -6.73 -13.75 25.70
CA ASP A 169 -5.33 -13.79 26.14
C ASP A 169 -4.40 -12.92 25.29
N ASN A 170 -4.81 -12.61 24.05
CA ASN A 170 -3.98 -11.90 23.06
C ASN A 170 -4.44 -10.47 22.74
N PHE A 171 -5.43 -9.92 23.45
CA PHE A 171 -5.95 -8.56 23.20
C PHE A 171 -4.87 -7.48 23.17
N ARG A 172 -3.85 -7.60 24.03
CA ARG A 172 -2.72 -6.66 24.14
C ARG A 172 -1.86 -6.56 22.87
N TYR A 173 -1.91 -7.56 21.98
CA TYR A 173 -1.18 -7.51 20.72
C TYR A 173 -1.89 -6.62 19.69
N ALA A 174 -3.18 -6.33 19.87
CA ALA A 174 -3.88 -5.27 19.17
C ALA A 174 -3.59 -3.90 19.83
N ASN A 175 -2.32 -3.53 19.83
CA ASN A 175 -1.82 -2.27 20.38
C ASN A 175 -1.54 -1.23 19.27
N LEU A 176 -1.27 0.00 19.70
CA LEU A 176 -1.03 1.13 18.80
C LEU A 176 0.15 0.88 17.87
N GLY A 177 1.25 0.29 18.35
CA GLY A 177 2.42 0.01 17.51
C GLY A 177 2.10 -0.92 16.34
N ASN A 178 1.39 -2.02 16.60
CA ASN A 178 0.95 -2.95 15.56
C ASN A 178 -0.10 -2.34 14.63
N LEU A 179 -1.00 -1.51 15.16
CA LEU A 179 -1.94 -0.74 14.35
C LEU A 179 -1.20 0.21 13.39
N LEU A 180 -0.22 0.98 13.87
CA LEU A 180 0.55 1.92 13.04
C LEU A 180 1.36 1.20 11.96
N GLN A 181 1.95 0.05 12.28
CA GLN A 181 2.60 -0.80 11.28
C GLN A 181 1.61 -1.30 10.22
N ALA A 182 0.42 -1.75 10.62
CA ALA A 182 -0.60 -2.19 9.66
C ALA A 182 -1.13 -1.04 8.81
N VAL A 183 -1.43 0.14 9.38
CA VAL A 183 -1.88 1.30 8.60
C VAL A 183 -0.79 1.75 7.63
N SER A 184 0.47 1.76 8.07
CA SER A 184 1.62 2.02 7.19
C SER A 184 1.72 1.00 6.07
N GLY A 185 1.49 -0.29 6.36
CA GLY A 185 1.46 -1.36 5.36
C GLY A 185 0.33 -1.20 4.35
N LEU A 186 -0.87 -0.82 4.81
CA LEU A 186 -1.99 -0.50 3.92
C LEU A 186 -1.67 0.70 3.05
N LEU A 187 -1.03 1.74 3.60
CA LEU A 187 -0.57 2.89 2.84
C LEU A 187 0.42 2.47 1.75
N CYS A 188 1.47 1.71 2.07
CA CYS A 188 2.43 1.22 1.06
C CYS A 188 1.73 0.43 -0.05
N LEU A 189 0.78 -0.44 0.31
CA LEU A 189 0.05 -1.26 -0.64
C LEU A 189 -0.89 -0.43 -1.54
N ILE A 190 -1.58 0.57 -0.99
CA ILE A 190 -2.42 1.50 -1.77
C ILE A 190 -1.55 2.38 -2.66
N HIS A 191 -0.48 2.95 -2.13
CA HIS A 191 0.44 3.81 -2.88
C HIS A 191 1.13 3.05 -4.02
N SER A 192 1.55 1.81 -3.78
CA SER A 192 2.14 0.96 -4.82
C SER A 192 1.16 0.57 -5.95
N GLN A 193 -0.14 0.76 -5.76
CA GLN A 193 -1.16 0.58 -6.80
C GLN A 193 -1.52 1.90 -7.47
N PHE A 194 -1.57 3.01 -6.73
CA PHE A 194 -2.22 4.25 -7.18
C PHE A 194 -1.37 5.53 -7.08
N ARG A 195 -0.15 5.43 -6.55
CA ARG A 195 0.86 6.51 -6.48
C ARG A 195 0.38 7.87 -5.97
N GLY A 196 -0.61 7.87 -5.08
CA GLY A 196 -1.18 9.10 -4.53
C GLY A 196 -2.60 9.42 -5.00
N GLU A 197 -3.07 8.83 -6.10
CA GLU A 197 -4.40 9.10 -6.66
C GLU A 197 -5.52 8.78 -5.66
N ASP A 198 -6.27 9.82 -5.28
CA ASP A 198 -7.33 9.72 -4.28
C ASP A 198 -8.71 9.40 -4.88
N PHE A 199 -8.82 9.44 -6.21
CA PHE A 199 -10.05 9.27 -6.98
C PHE A 199 -11.20 10.18 -6.50
N SER A 200 -10.87 11.35 -5.96
CA SER A 200 -11.86 12.32 -5.55
C SER A 200 -12.61 12.89 -6.77
N PRO A 201 -13.92 13.21 -6.61
CA PRO A 201 -14.70 13.82 -7.68
C PRO A 201 -14.35 15.31 -7.89
N SER A 202 -13.49 15.88 -7.05
CA SER A 202 -13.01 17.25 -7.19
C SER A 202 -11.96 17.35 -8.31
N ASP A 203 -11.98 18.47 -9.03
CA ASP A 203 -10.93 18.77 -10.00
C ASP A 203 -9.55 18.76 -9.33
N MET A 204 -8.56 18.13 -9.96
CA MET A 204 -7.17 18.19 -9.51
C MET A 204 -6.72 19.65 -9.44
N GLY A 205 -6.52 20.15 -8.22
CA GLY A 205 -5.86 21.43 -8.01
C GLY A 205 -4.39 21.35 -8.43
N ILE A 206 -3.89 22.35 -9.16
CA ILE A 206 -2.46 22.49 -9.39
C ILE A 206 -1.82 22.91 -8.06
N SER A 207 -1.07 22.02 -7.43
CA SER A 207 -0.19 22.37 -6.32
C SER A 207 1.14 22.87 -6.90
N ALA A 208 1.49 24.13 -6.64
CA ALA A 208 2.84 24.61 -6.89
C ALA A 208 3.75 24.01 -5.81
N GLY A 209 4.73 23.20 -6.20
CA GLY A 209 5.66 22.56 -5.27
C GLY A 209 6.27 23.59 -4.31
N GLY A 210 6.07 23.37 -3.01
CA GLY A 210 6.65 24.17 -1.93
C GLY A 210 7.88 23.49 -1.33
N TYR A 211 8.58 24.20 -0.45
CA TYR A 211 9.56 23.58 0.44
C TYR A 211 8.82 22.65 1.41
N ASP A 212 9.14 21.36 1.40
CA ASP A 212 8.64 20.44 2.42
C ASP A 212 9.56 20.49 3.65
N PHE A 213 8.95 20.43 4.83
CA PHE A 213 9.69 20.37 6.10
C PHE A 213 10.41 19.02 6.25
N TYR A 214 9.86 17.97 5.64
CA TYR A 214 10.36 16.60 5.72
C TYR A 214 11.12 16.20 4.45
N ASP A 215 12.06 15.27 4.60
CA ASP A 215 12.81 14.59 3.53
C ASP A 215 12.01 13.51 2.80
N MET A 216 10.74 13.32 3.20
CA MET A 216 9.80 12.34 2.67
C MET A 216 8.56 13.04 2.11
N GLU A 217 7.99 12.49 1.03
CA GLU A 217 6.83 13.07 0.37
C GLU A 217 5.55 12.93 1.20
N SER A 218 4.60 13.84 1.06
CA SER A 218 3.27 13.69 1.66
C SER A 218 2.53 12.51 1.02
N SER A 219 1.95 11.62 1.83
CA SER A 219 1.18 10.49 1.33
C SER A 219 -0.31 10.83 1.15
N THR A 220 -1.06 9.94 0.47
CA THR A 220 -2.53 10.00 0.39
C THR A 220 -3.15 10.16 1.79
N GLY A 221 -4.06 11.13 1.94
CA GLY A 221 -4.74 11.46 3.21
C GLY A 221 -3.97 12.34 4.20
N GLY A 222 -2.69 12.65 3.90
CA GLY A 222 -1.90 13.68 4.59
C GLY A 222 -1.55 13.39 6.05
N VAL A 223 -1.65 12.13 6.51
CA VAL A 223 -1.25 11.72 7.87
C VAL A 223 0.22 11.34 7.93
N PHE A 224 0.67 10.61 6.92
CA PHE A 224 2.00 10.03 6.86
C PHE A 224 2.83 10.70 5.77
N ARG A 225 4.14 10.50 5.89
CA ARG A 225 5.11 10.72 4.84
C ARG A 225 5.53 9.38 4.26
N ILE A 226 5.88 9.35 2.98
CA ILE A 226 6.25 8.13 2.27
C ILE A 226 7.54 8.34 1.47
N MET A 227 8.40 7.33 1.48
CA MET A 227 9.58 7.22 0.63
C MET A 227 9.39 6.01 -0.28
N GLU A 228 9.36 6.25 -1.59
CA GLU A 228 9.21 5.22 -2.61
C GLU A 228 10.50 4.40 -2.80
N PRO A 229 10.39 3.16 -3.31
CA PRO A 229 11.54 2.38 -3.73
C PRO A 229 12.36 3.10 -4.81
N SER A 230 13.68 3.18 -4.62
CA SER A 230 14.61 3.82 -5.56
C SER A 230 15.45 2.83 -6.37
N ASN A 231 15.20 1.52 -6.22
CA ASN A 231 16.02 0.43 -6.73
C ASN A 231 15.45 -0.23 -8.01
N TRP A 232 14.60 0.48 -8.77
CA TRP A 232 14.03 -0.04 -10.01
C TRP A 232 15.08 -0.24 -11.10
N THR A 233 15.11 -1.43 -11.69
CA THR A 233 15.97 -1.73 -12.85
C THR A 233 15.36 -1.19 -14.14
N GLN A 234 16.17 -1.01 -15.19
CA GLN A 234 15.69 -0.52 -16.49
C GLN A 234 14.65 -1.44 -17.14
N GLU A 235 14.73 -2.74 -16.85
CA GLU A 235 13.80 -3.76 -17.31
C GLU A 235 12.45 -3.69 -16.58
N GLU A 236 12.44 -3.13 -15.36
CA GLU A 236 11.22 -2.98 -14.57
C GLU A 236 10.50 -1.65 -14.82
N LEU A 237 11.18 -0.65 -15.37
CA LEU A 237 10.58 0.62 -15.74
C LEU A 237 9.53 0.45 -16.83
N TYR A 238 8.46 1.24 -16.72
CA TYR A 238 7.49 1.37 -17.80
C TYR A 238 8.07 2.19 -18.95
N ASP A 239 8.00 1.62 -20.15
CA ASP A 239 8.60 2.13 -21.38
C ASP A 239 7.52 2.34 -22.45
N PHE A 240 6.54 3.20 -22.12
CA PHE A 240 5.42 3.56 -23.00
C PHE A 240 5.07 5.04 -22.93
N ASP A 241 4.51 5.58 -24.01
CA ASP A 241 3.85 6.89 -24.03
C ASP A 241 2.33 6.70 -23.91
N TRP A 242 1.75 7.10 -22.78
CA TRP A 242 0.32 6.94 -22.53
C TRP A 242 -0.54 7.72 -23.52
N SER A 243 -0.05 8.82 -24.11
CA SER A 243 -0.78 9.60 -25.12
C SER A 243 -1.03 8.80 -26.42
N VAL A 244 -0.18 7.81 -26.68
CA VAL A 244 -0.29 6.84 -27.78
C VAL A 244 -1.05 5.60 -27.31
N LEU A 245 -0.59 4.95 -26.23
CA LEU A 245 -1.13 3.68 -25.75
C LEU A 245 -2.62 3.77 -25.40
N LYS A 246 -3.12 4.91 -24.92
CA LYS A 246 -4.54 5.10 -24.59
C LYS A 246 -5.50 4.92 -25.77
N LYS A 247 -4.98 4.95 -27.01
CA LYS A 247 -5.75 4.77 -28.26
C LYS A 247 -5.81 3.30 -28.72
N GLU A 248 -5.02 2.42 -28.12
CA GLU A 248 -5.04 0.98 -28.43
C GLU A 248 -6.25 0.30 -27.78
N GLU A 249 -6.67 -0.82 -28.36
CA GLU A 249 -7.74 -1.66 -27.78
C GLU A 249 -7.27 -2.37 -26.50
N VAL A 250 -6.04 -2.90 -26.51
CA VAL A 250 -5.43 -3.59 -25.36
C VAL A 250 -4.37 -2.71 -24.73
N ARG A 251 -4.70 -2.08 -23.61
CA ARG A 251 -3.88 -1.03 -22.98
C ARG A 251 -3.08 -1.51 -21.77
N PHE A 252 -3.50 -2.62 -21.17
CA PHE A 252 -2.94 -3.19 -19.95
C PHE A 252 -2.56 -4.65 -20.16
N GLN A 253 -1.59 -5.13 -19.39
CA GLN A 253 -1.21 -6.54 -19.33
C GLN A 253 -1.26 -7.07 -17.89
N THR A 254 -1.03 -8.36 -17.71
CA THR A 254 -1.04 -9.04 -16.39
C THR A 254 0.37 -9.40 -15.95
N TYR A 255 0.63 -9.26 -14.66
CA TYR A 255 1.86 -9.72 -14.02
C TYR A 255 1.72 -11.18 -13.63
N ASP A 256 2.66 -12.02 -14.05
CA ASP A 256 2.58 -13.47 -13.83
C ASP A 256 3.07 -13.85 -12.43
N TYR A 257 2.12 -14.08 -11.51
CA TYR A 257 2.39 -14.53 -10.14
C TYR A 257 2.41 -16.07 -9.99
N ASN A 258 2.19 -16.82 -11.07
CA ASN A 258 2.14 -18.29 -11.05
C ASN A 258 3.52 -18.92 -11.27
N LYS A 259 4.51 -18.12 -11.67
CA LYS A 259 5.92 -18.49 -11.74
C LYS A 259 6.61 -18.52 -10.38
#